data_AF-A0A401MXZ8-F1
#
_entry.id   AF-A0A401MXZ8-F1
#
_cell.length_a   1.000
_cell.length_b   1.000
_cell.length_c   1.000
_cell.angle_alpha   90.00
_cell.angle_beta   90.00
_cell.angle_gamma   90.00
#
_symmetry.space_group_name_H-M   'P 1'
#
loop_
_entity.id
_entity.type
_entity.pdbx_description
1 polymer ?
#
loop_
_entity_poly.entity_id
_entity_poly.type
_entity_poly.pdbx_seq_one_letter_code
_entity_poly.pdbx_strand_id
1 'polypeptide(L)'
;MYTWESISRPGTIDDLVADAHAAGYPDMTVRRIHDWIAKGLLDQPRLRTRRRGSDKAEHSANQRRLLLLLLDKRQQVTHLSSLAQVPLAMWLWWDGYMPTRQAQRAWVTWVGRGRRNQEVARDGALGLLEQVGHQLATPTAQARFVRITTELGNGKALTVRGRAELLDAVRDVMEPDTVFAASGLVRALGPAQTPMTVETVVARIEAFCAALGRTLDGKVDAALLERARAVYRASMADYLAERGGLAAEAGQLADLFREPSLQEQFDEAGRELLFVLGMHLIHRRPQSQGQGQGPSTAIPV
;
A
#
# COMPACT_ATOMS: atom_id res chain seq x y z
N MET A 1 22.34 -26.55 -5.21
CA MET A 1 21.67 -25.61 -4.29
C MET A 1 20.19 -25.94 -4.33
N TYR A 2 19.53 -26.19 -3.20
CA TYR A 2 18.09 -26.49 -3.18
C TYR A 2 17.33 -25.22 -3.54
N THR A 3 16.64 -25.20 -4.69
CA THR A 3 15.92 -24.03 -5.21
C THR A 3 14.41 -24.25 -5.12
N TRP A 4 13.63 -23.17 -5.16
CA TRP A 4 12.17 -23.26 -5.10
C TRP A 4 11.55 -24.08 -6.25
N GLU A 5 12.27 -24.24 -7.37
CA GLU A 5 11.84 -25.02 -8.53
C GLU A 5 11.74 -26.53 -8.24
N SER A 6 12.52 -27.05 -7.29
CA SER A 6 12.46 -28.48 -6.91
C SER A 6 11.20 -28.85 -6.13
N ILE A 7 10.47 -27.86 -5.61
CA ILE A 7 9.25 -28.07 -4.84
C ILE A 7 8.07 -28.19 -5.81
N SER A 8 7.50 -29.38 -5.96
CA SER A 8 6.36 -29.65 -6.86
C SER A 8 5.10 -30.13 -6.16
N ARG A 9 5.19 -30.58 -4.90
CA ARG A 9 4.09 -31.22 -4.16
C ARG A 9 3.77 -30.50 -2.85
N PRO A 10 2.53 -30.60 -2.35
CA PRO A 10 2.20 -30.22 -0.99
C PRO A 10 3.12 -30.89 0.04
N GLY A 11 3.21 -30.30 1.22
CA GLY A 11 4.03 -30.84 2.31
C GLY A 11 3.54 -30.36 3.67
N THR A 12 3.91 -31.11 4.70
CA THR A 12 3.63 -30.81 6.10
C THR A 12 4.50 -29.65 6.62
N ILE A 13 4.28 -29.24 7.87
CA ILE A 13 5.12 -28.22 8.50
C ILE A 13 6.59 -28.65 8.64
N ASP A 14 6.86 -29.95 8.78
CA ASP A 14 8.23 -30.47 8.84
C ASP A 14 8.93 -30.35 7.50
N ASP A 15 8.18 -30.54 6.40
CA ASP A 15 8.70 -30.33 5.05
C ASP A 15 9.10 -28.86 4.81
N LEU A 16 8.36 -27.90 5.37
CA LEU A 16 8.76 -26.47 5.31
C LEU A 16 10.08 -26.21 6.06
N VAL A 17 10.28 -26.83 7.22
CA VAL A 17 11.54 -26.70 7.97
C VAL A 17 12.68 -27.33 7.18
N ALA A 18 12.46 -28.54 6.62
CA ALA A 18 13.43 -29.24 5.80
C ALA A 18 13.80 -28.44 4.54
N ASP A 19 12.81 -27.85 3.85
CA ASP A 19 13.03 -27.00 2.68
C ASP A 19 13.92 -25.80 3.03
N ALA A 20 13.63 -25.12 4.14
CA ALA A 20 14.40 -23.97 4.59
C ALA A 20 15.84 -24.37 4.98
N HIS A 21 16.02 -25.49 5.68
CA HIS A 21 17.34 -26.00 6.05
C HIS A 21 18.16 -26.38 4.81
N ALA A 22 17.55 -27.09 3.85
CA ALA A 22 18.18 -27.46 2.59
C ALA A 22 18.56 -26.24 1.73
N ALA A 23 17.82 -25.14 1.85
CA ALA A 23 18.12 -23.86 1.21
C ALA A 23 19.16 -23.01 1.97
N GLY A 24 19.72 -23.50 3.08
CA GLY A 24 20.78 -22.79 3.83
C GLY A 24 20.27 -21.90 4.97
N TYR A 25 19.03 -22.08 5.43
CA TYR A 25 18.45 -21.33 6.54
C TYR A 25 18.21 -22.23 7.78
N PRO A 26 19.26 -22.65 8.51
CA PRO A 26 19.17 -23.64 9.59
C PRO A 26 18.34 -23.18 10.80
N ASP A 27 18.19 -21.88 10.99
CA ASP A 27 17.42 -21.31 12.12
C ASP A 27 15.90 -21.40 11.94
N MET A 28 15.42 -21.98 10.83
CA MET A 28 13.98 -22.17 10.63
C MET A 28 13.43 -23.19 11.62
N THR A 29 12.31 -22.86 12.26
CA THR A 29 11.64 -23.70 13.25
C THR A 29 10.14 -23.70 13.02
N VAL A 30 9.45 -24.75 13.50
CA VAL A 30 7.99 -24.86 13.49
C VAL A 30 7.31 -23.63 14.11
N ARG A 31 7.84 -23.13 15.24
CA ARG A 31 7.34 -21.91 15.88
C ARG A 31 7.44 -20.70 14.94
N ARG A 32 8.57 -20.51 14.26
CA ARG A 32 8.76 -19.41 13.31
C ARG A 32 7.78 -19.52 12.13
N ILE A 33 7.50 -20.72 11.65
CA ILE A 33 6.46 -20.95 10.61
C ILE A 33 5.08 -20.54 11.12
N HIS A 34 4.68 -20.96 12.33
CA HIS A 34 3.42 -20.53 12.92
C HIS A 34 3.33 -19.00 13.10
N ASP A 35 4.43 -18.36 13.51
CA ASP A 35 4.50 -16.89 13.61
C ASP A 35 4.31 -16.21 12.24
N TRP A 36 4.85 -16.82 11.17
CA TRP A 36 4.72 -16.31 9.80
C TRP A 36 3.29 -16.51 9.27
N ILE A 37 2.65 -17.64 9.59
CA ILE A 37 1.23 -17.87 9.28
C ILE A 37 0.34 -16.85 10.02
N ALA A 38 0.62 -16.59 11.30
CA ALA A 38 -0.14 -15.61 12.08
C ALA A 38 -0.09 -14.21 11.46
N LYS A 39 1.04 -13.85 10.84
CA LYS A 39 1.29 -12.56 10.18
C LYS A 39 0.87 -12.52 8.71
N GLY A 40 0.33 -13.61 8.16
CA GLY A 40 -0.09 -13.69 6.75
C GLY A 40 1.07 -13.78 5.76
N LEU A 41 2.29 -14.03 6.24
CA LEU A 41 3.43 -14.32 5.36
C LEU A 41 3.26 -15.69 4.69
N LEU A 42 2.64 -16.63 5.41
CA LEU A 42 2.22 -17.93 4.89
C LEU A 42 0.73 -18.15 5.17
N ASP A 43 0.09 -19.02 4.40
CA ASP A 43 -1.28 -19.45 4.65
C ASP A 43 -1.35 -20.66 5.59
N GLN A 44 -2.51 -20.84 6.24
CA GLN A 44 -2.81 -22.01 7.05
C GLN A 44 -2.77 -23.29 6.20
N PRO A 45 -2.24 -24.41 6.73
CA PRO A 45 -2.26 -25.67 6.02
C PRO A 45 -3.69 -26.19 5.89
N ARG A 46 -3.93 -27.01 4.87
CA ARG A 46 -5.22 -27.67 4.63
C ARG A 46 -5.16 -29.11 5.16
N LEU A 47 -6.23 -29.56 5.79
CA LEU A 47 -6.36 -30.97 6.21
C LEU A 47 -6.45 -31.87 4.97
N ARG A 48 -5.69 -32.98 4.96
CA ARG A 48 -5.70 -33.95 3.84
C ARG A 48 -7.04 -34.65 3.68
N THR A 49 -7.74 -34.91 4.78
CA THR A 49 -9.07 -35.52 4.78
C THR A 49 -9.99 -34.84 5.81
N ARG A 50 -11.30 -34.86 5.57
CA ARG A 50 -12.32 -34.42 6.55
C ARG A 50 -12.61 -35.48 7.63
N ARG A 51 -11.98 -36.65 7.56
CA ARG A 51 -12.16 -37.73 8.55
C ARG A 51 -11.28 -37.45 9.78
N ARG A 52 -11.80 -37.77 10.96
CA ARG A 52 -11.03 -37.75 12.22
C ARG A 52 -9.81 -38.66 12.06
N GLY A 53 -8.61 -38.08 12.06
CA GLY A 53 -7.33 -38.79 11.96
C GLY A 53 -6.17 -37.86 12.29
N SER A 54 -5.01 -38.44 12.65
CA SER A 54 -3.77 -37.76 13.04
C SER A 54 -2.94 -37.25 11.85
N ASP A 55 -3.48 -37.27 10.63
CA ASP A 55 -2.76 -36.85 9.43
C ASP A 55 -2.40 -35.37 9.54
N LYS A 56 -1.10 -35.07 9.40
CA LYS A 56 -0.60 -33.71 9.43
C LYS A 56 -1.23 -32.90 8.29
N ALA A 57 -1.66 -31.69 8.61
CA ALA A 57 -2.15 -30.73 7.62
C ALA A 57 -1.00 -30.35 6.66
N GLU A 58 -1.35 -30.11 5.40
CA GLU A 58 -0.38 -29.82 4.34
C GLU A 58 -0.51 -28.38 3.84
N HIS A 59 0.63 -27.74 3.67
CA HIS A 59 0.80 -26.52 2.90
C HIS A 59 0.90 -26.87 1.41
N SER A 60 0.33 -26.02 0.56
CA SER A 60 0.46 -26.18 -0.88
C SER A 60 1.93 -26.00 -1.33
N ALA A 61 2.27 -26.53 -2.51
CA ALA A 61 3.58 -26.30 -3.11
C ALA A 61 3.90 -24.80 -3.24
N ASN A 62 2.91 -23.95 -3.56
CA ASN A 62 3.09 -22.50 -3.63
C ASN A 62 3.49 -21.87 -2.29
N GLN A 63 2.94 -22.35 -1.16
CA GLN A 63 3.31 -21.85 0.16
C GLN A 63 4.72 -22.28 0.58
N ARG A 64 5.12 -23.49 0.20
CA ARG A 64 6.49 -23.99 0.39
C ARG A 64 7.50 -23.18 -0.44
N ARG A 65 7.17 -22.85 -1.69
CA ARG A 65 7.97 -21.94 -2.54
C ARG A 65 8.02 -20.52 -1.96
N LEU A 66 6.88 -20.00 -1.49
CA LEU A 66 6.78 -18.69 -0.87
C LEU A 66 7.67 -18.57 0.37
N LEU A 67 7.78 -19.63 1.18
CA LEU A 67 8.70 -19.65 2.32
C LEU A 67 10.14 -19.33 1.90
N LEU A 68 10.65 -19.96 0.84
CA LEU A 68 12.01 -19.74 0.37
C LEU A 68 12.19 -18.31 -0.17
N LEU A 69 11.22 -17.81 -0.94
CA LEU A 69 11.20 -16.42 -1.42
C LEU A 69 11.25 -15.41 -0.26
N LEU A 70 10.46 -15.64 0.79
CA LEU A 70 10.42 -14.78 1.96
C LEU A 70 11.72 -14.84 2.77
N LEU A 71 12.38 -16.00 2.83
CA LEU A 71 13.67 -16.16 3.50
C LEU A 71 14.78 -15.42 2.78
N ASP A 72 14.80 -15.49 1.45
CA ASP A 72 15.74 -14.73 0.63
C ASP A 72 15.51 -13.22 0.80
N LYS A 73 14.26 -12.77 0.65
CA LYS A 73 13.91 -11.36 0.87
C LYS A 73 14.20 -10.89 2.30
N ARG A 74 14.10 -11.78 3.31
CA ARG A 74 14.40 -11.44 4.71
C ARG A 74 15.85 -11.00 4.91
N GLN A 75 16.78 -11.49 4.10
CA GLN A 75 18.19 -11.07 4.16
C GLN A 75 18.37 -9.61 3.70
N GLN A 76 17.44 -9.09 2.90
CA GLN A 76 17.47 -7.74 2.34
C GLN A 76 16.67 -6.72 3.16
N VAL A 77 15.80 -7.18 4.08
CA VAL A 77 14.89 -6.29 4.81
C VAL A 77 15.00 -6.45 6.33
N THR A 78 15.16 -5.33 7.02
CA THR A 78 15.28 -5.29 8.49
C THR A 78 13.96 -5.63 9.18
N HIS A 79 12.84 -5.15 8.64
CA HIS A 79 11.53 -5.23 9.29
C HIS A 79 10.63 -6.31 8.69
N LEU A 80 9.99 -7.07 9.57
CA LEU A 80 9.05 -8.13 9.20
C LEU A 80 7.79 -7.59 8.49
N SER A 81 7.39 -6.35 8.78
CA SER A 81 6.30 -5.67 8.07
C SER A 81 6.61 -5.49 6.58
N SER A 82 7.88 -5.24 6.23
CA SER A 82 8.32 -5.12 4.84
C SER A 82 8.15 -6.44 4.08
N LEU A 83 8.37 -7.57 4.74
CA LEU A 83 8.10 -8.88 4.14
C LEU A 83 6.62 -9.12 3.84
N ALA A 84 5.70 -8.51 4.58
CA ALA A 84 4.27 -8.67 4.32
C ALA A 84 3.84 -8.02 3.00
N GLN A 85 4.68 -7.18 2.38
CA GLN A 85 4.44 -6.68 1.03
C GLN A 85 4.52 -7.79 -0.03
N VAL A 86 5.37 -8.81 0.17
CA VAL A 86 5.53 -9.91 -0.79
C VAL A 86 4.20 -10.65 -1.02
N PRO A 87 3.53 -11.24 -0.01
CA PRO A 87 2.24 -11.91 -0.22
C PRO A 87 1.13 -10.94 -0.63
N LEU A 88 1.21 -9.64 -0.26
CA LEU A 88 0.24 -8.63 -0.70
C LEU A 88 0.35 -8.33 -2.19
N ALA A 89 1.55 -8.01 -2.68
CA ALA A 89 1.81 -7.78 -4.08
C ALA A 89 1.51 -9.05 -4.89
N MET A 90 1.89 -10.22 -4.36
CA MET A 90 1.57 -11.48 -5.02
C MET A 90 0.07 -11.71 -5.16
N TRP A 91 -0.70 -11.43 -4.11
CA TRP A 91 -2.15 -11.46 -4.17
C TRP A 91 -2.70 -10.41 -5.12
N LEU A 92 -2.15 -9.19 -5.15
CA LEU A 92 -2.64 -8.11 -6.01
C LEU A 92 -2.60 -8.51 -7.49
N TRP A 93 -1.48 -9.09 -7.92
CA TRP A 93 -1.17 -9.31 -9.33
C TRP A 93 -1.44 -10.73 -9.86
N TRP A 94 -1.25 -11.78 -9.05
CA TRP A 94 -1.40 -13.17 -9.50
C TRP A 94 -2.62 -13.86 -8.91
N ASP A 95 -3.66 -13.99 -9.72
CA ASP A 95 -4.89 -14.67 -9.35
C ASP A 95 -4.66 -16.14 -8.95
N GLY A 96 -5.32 -16.56 -7.87
CA GLY A 96 -5.26 -17.93 -7.37
C GLY A 96 -3.94 -18.32 -6.69
N TYR A 97 -2.90 -17.49 -6.76
CA TYR A 97 -1.61 -17.81 -6.15
C TYR A 97 -1.65 -17.65 -4.63
N MET A 98 -2.26 -16.56 -4.14
CA MET A 98 -2.45 -16.24 -2.73
C MET A 98 -3.94 -16.14 -2.38
N PRO A 99 -4.42 -16.77 -1.30
CA PRO A 99 -5.79 -16.62 -0.86
C PRO A 99 -6.01 -15.29 -0.14
N THR A 100 -7.19 -14.67 -0.33
CA THR A 100 -7.57 -13.37 0.26
C THR A 100 -7.37 -13.30 1.78
N ARG A 101 -7.62 -14.40 2.50
CA ARG A 101 -7.41 -14.47 3.96
C ARG A 101 -5.94 -14.28 4.37
N GLN A 102 -5.00 -14.74 3.55
CA GLN A 102 -3.58 -14.56 3.77
C GLN A 102 -3.22 -13.11 3.49
N ALA A 103 -3.68 -12.56 2.35
CA ALA A 103 -3.50 -11.16 1.99
C ALA A 103 -4.06 -10.22 3.06
N GLN A 104 -5.23 -10.50 3.65
CA GLN A 104 -5.80 -9.71 4.74
C GLN A 104 -4.91 -9.70 5.99
N ARG A 105 -4.30 -10.83 6.35
CA ARG A 105 -3.37 -10.88 7.50
C ARG A 105 -2.06 -10.16 7.19
N ALA A 106 -1.56 -10.31 5.97
CA ALA A 106 -0.38 -9.58 5.50
C ALA A 106 -0.64 -8.07 5.47
N TRP A 107 -1.82 -7.64 5.04
CA TRP A 107 -2.30 -6.25 5.09
C TRP A 107 -2.20 -5.66 6.49
N VAL A 108 -2.79 -6.35 7.47
CA VAL A 108 -2.75 -5.92 8.87
C VAL A 108 -1.31 -5.89 9.41
N THR A 109 -0.47 -6.84 9.02
CA THR A 109 0.95 -6.86 9.42
C THR A 109 1.74 -5.69 8.82
N TRP A 110 1.51 -5.40 7.54
CA TRP A 110 2.16 -4.32 6.82
C TRP A 110 1.70 -2.93 7.34
N VAL A 111 0.39 -2.67 7.35
CA VAL A 111 -0.17 -1.40 7.84
C VAL A 111 0.05 -1.23 9.33
N GLY A 112 -0.28 -2.25 10.14
CA GLY A 112 -0.33 -2.13 11.59
C GLY A 112 1.00 -1.77 12.23
N ARG A 113 1.88 -2.76 12.44
CA ARG A 113 3.17 -2.52 13.11
C ARG A 113 4.20 -1.84 12.20
N GLY A 114 4.05 -1.92 10.88
CA GLY A 114 4.99 -1.34 9.92
C GLY A 114 4.88 0.16 9.74
N ARG A 115 3.67 0.72 9.62
CA ARG A 115 3.45 2.16 9.35
C ARG A 115 3.37 3.02 10.60
N ARG A 116 3.28 2.42 11.81
CA ARG A 116 3.39 3.13 13.09
C ARG A 116 4.81 3.59 13.45
N ASN A 117 5.79 3.38 12.56
CA ASN A 117 7.11 3.94 12.77
C ASN A 117 7.09 5.43 12.41
N GLN A 118 7.39 6.27 13.39
CA GLN A 118 7.46 7.72 13.25
C GLN A 118 8.44 8.15 12.14
N GLU A 119 9.55 7.43 11.99
CA GLU A 119 10.54 7.68 10.94
C GLU A 119 9.92 7.44 9.56
N VAL A 120 9.28 6.30 9.33
CA VAL A 120 8.59 5.97 8.06
C VAL A 120 7.48 6.97 7.74
N ALA A 121 6.71 7.41 8.74
CA ALA A 121 5.67 8.43 8.57
C ALA A 121 6.28 9.79 8.21
N ARG A 122 7.42 10.15 8.81
CA ARG A 122 8.15 11.38 8.53
C ARG A 122 8.76 11.38 7.14
N ASP A 123 9.39 10.28 6.73
CA ASP A 123 9.97 10.12 5.39
C ASP A 123 8.88 10.24 4.31
N GLY A 124 7.71 9.63 4.55
CA GLY A 124 6.56 9.79 3.67
C GLY A 124 6.07 11.25 3.59
N ALA A 125 6.05 11.97 4.72
CA ALA A 125 5.67 13.38 4.73
C ALA A 125 6.70 14.28 4.02
N LEU A 126 8.00 13.98 4.15
CA LEU A 126 9.08 14.67 3.44
C LEU A 126 9.02 14.42 1.94
N GLY A 127 8.84 13.17 1.51
CA GLY A 127 8.68 12.85 0.09
C GLY A 127 7.46 13.52 -0.53
N LEU A 128 6.33 13.60 0.20
CA LEU A 128 5.17 14.36 -0.27
C LEU A 128 5.46 15.86 -0.37
N LEU A 129 6.17 16.43 0.61
CA LEU A 129 6.57 17.84 0.57
C LEU A 129 7.48 18.13 -0.63
N GLU A 130 8.42 17.24 -0.95
CA GLU A 130 9.29 17.37 -2.12
C GLU A 130 8.48 17.37 -3.43
N GLN A 131 7.43 16.54 -3.51
CA GLN A 131 6.57 16.46 -4.69
C GLN A 131 5.69 17.72 -4.89
N VAL A 132 5.17 18.31 -3.81
CA VAL A 132 4.12 19.35 -3.91
C VAL A 132 4.56 20.74 -3.46
N GLY A 133 5.62 20.82 -2.68
CA GLY A 133 6.12 22.06 -2.09
C GLY A 133 6.50 23.09 -3.14
N HIS A 134 6.19 24.35 -2.86
CA HIS A 134 6.69 25.47 -3.64
C HIS A 134 8.11 25.82 -3.18
N GLN A 135 9.01 26.13 -4.10
CA GLN A 135 10.40 26.51 -3.77
C GLN A 135 10.51 27.74 -2.84
N LEU A 136 9.48 28.59 -2.83
CA LEU A 136 9.37 29.77 -1.97
C LEU A 136 8.54 29.55 -0.69
N ALA A 137 8.12 28.32 -0.40
CA ALA A 137 7.45 28.00 0.87
C ALA A 137 8.40 28.22 2.04
N THR A 138 7.91 28.88 3.10
CA THR A 138 8.76 29.19 4.26
C THR A 138 9.18 27.93 5.03
N PRO A 139 10.35 27.91 5.69
CA PRO A 139 10.76 26.77 6.52
C PRO A 139 9.74 26.41 7.60
N THR A 140 9.04 27.41 8.16
CA THR A 140 7.98 27.21 9.15
C THR A 140 6.77 26.49 8.56
N ALA A 141 6.32 26.86 7.37
CA ALA A 141 5.23 26.19 6.65
C ALA A 141 5.61 24.73 6.34
N GLN A 142 6.82 24.51 5.82
CA GLN A 142 7.34 23.17 5.53
C GLN A 142 7.37 22.29 6.79
N ALA A 143 7.90 22.82 7.91
CA ALA A 143 7.95 22.10 9.18
C ALA A 143 6.55 21.77 9.73
N ARG A 144 5.61 22.72 9.62
CA ARG A 144 4.20 22.53 10.03
C ARG A 144 3.53 21.43 9.21
N PHE A 145 3.69 21.45 7.89
CA PHE A 145 3.18 20.43 6.97
C PHE A 145 3.73 19.05 7.34
N VAL A 146 5.06 18.91 7.44
CA VAL A 146 5.71 17.62 7.76
C VAL A 146 5.21 17.09 9.09
N ARG A 147 5.12 17.94 10.12
CA ARG A 147 4.62 17.54 11.45
C ARG A 147 3.19 17.00 11.37
N ILE A 148 2.26 17.75 10.77
CA ILE A 148 0.84 17.35 10.69
C ILE A 148 0.69 16.03 9.92
N THR A 149 1.32 15.93 8.74
CA THR A 149 1.25 14.73 7.91
C THR A 149 1.90 13.53 8.60
N THR A 150 3.00 13.73 9.34
CA THR A 150 3.63 12.68 10.15
C THR A 150 2.71 12.19 11.27
N GLU A 151 2.05 13.09 12.01
CA GLU A 151 1.13 12.72 13.08
C GLU A 151 -0.05 11.90 12.55
N LEU A 152 -0.64 12.33 11.43
CA LEU A 152 -1.70 11.61 10.74
C LEU A 152 -1.22 10.25 10.23
N GLY A 153 0.00 10.20 9.66
CA GLY A 153 0.67 8.98 9.22
C GLY A 153 0.88 7.94 10.33
N ASN A 154 1.09 8.42 11.57
CA ASN A 154 1.21 7.57 12.77
C ASN A 154 -0.14 7.12 13.35
N GLY A 155 -1.26 7.50 12.72
CA GLY A 155 -2.60 7.09 13.11
C GLY A 155 -3.33 8.06 14.03
N LYS A 156 -2.89 9.33 14.11
CA LYS A 156 -3.71 10.38 14.74
C LYS A 156 -5.03 10.50 13.98
N ALA A 157 -6.15 10.48 14.69
CA ALA A 157 -7.46 10.62 14.08
C ALA A 157 -7.63 12.01 13.46
N LEU A 158 -8.09 12.07 12.22
CA LEU A 158 -8.41 13.32 11.54
C LEU A 158 -9.77 13.85 12.00
N THR A 159 -9.76 14.94 12.76
CA THR A 159 -10.98 15.65 13.22
C THR A 159 -11.37 16.75 12.23
N VAL A 160 -12.57 17.33 12.38
CA VAL A 160 -13.00 18.48 11.56
C VAL A 160 -12.03 19.65 11.67
N ARG A 161 -11.59 19.97 12.90
CA ARG A 161 -10.57 20.99 13.14
C ARG A 161 -9.23 20.59 12.54
N GLY A 162 -8.81 19.34 12.72
CA GLY A 162 -7.56 18.83 12.14
C GLY A 162 -7.55 18.89 10.61
N ARG A 163 -8.70 18.70 9.96
CA ARG A 163 -8.87 18.87 8.51
C ARG A 163 -8.66 20.33 8.08
N ALA A 164 -9.22 21.29 8.81
CA ALA A 164 -8.98 22.71 8.52
C ALA A 164 -7.49 23.06 8.70
N GLU A 165 -6.88 22.60 9.79
CA GLU A 165 -5.44 22.81 10.04
C GLU A 165 -4.55 22.16 8.97
N LEU A 166 -4.95 21.00 8.44
CA LEU A 166 -4.29 20.33 7.33
C LEU A 166 -4.43 21.12 6.03
N LEU A 167 -5.64 21.59 5.70
CA LEU A 167 -5.90 22.40 4.50
C LEU A 167 -5.00 23.64 4.49
N ASP A 168 -4.94 24.37 5.61
CA ASP A 168 -4.08 25.54 5.74
C ASP A 168 -2.61 25.16 5.56
N ALA A 169 -2.15 24.07 6.19
CA ALA A 169 -0.75 23.65 6.08
C ALA A 169 -0.36 23.21 4.67
N VAL A 170 -1.28 22.59 3.90
CA VAL A 170 -1.07 22.23 2.49
C VAL A 170 -1.02 23.50 1.63
N ARG A 171 -1.93 24.45 1.86
CA ARG A 171 -1.94 25.73 1.14
C ARG A 171 -0.66 26.52 1.40
N ASP A 172 -0.22 26.62 2.66
CA ASP A 172 1.01 27.34 3.05
C ASP A 172 2.26 26.84 2.31
N VAL A 173 2.31 25.55 1.93
CA VAL A 173 3.45 24.97 1.21
C VAL A 173 3.26 24.92 -0.31
N MET A 174 2.05 24.72 -0.81
CA MET A 174 1.80 24.66 -2.25
C MET A 174 1.64 26.04 -2.87
N GLU A 175 1.00 26.96 -2.15
CA GLU A 175 0.53 28.27 -2.60
C GLU A 175 0.95 29.37 -1.60
N PRO A 176 2.27 29.58 -1.38
CA PRO A 176 2.73 30.56 -0.40
C PRO A 176 2.23 31.97 -0.73
N ASP A 177 1.72 32.68 0.28
CA ASP A 177 1.12 34.01 0.15
C ASP A 177 2.03 35.02 -0.57
N THR A 178 3.34 34.90 -0.39
CA THR A 178 4.36 35.74 -1.03
C THR A 178 4.29 35.72 -2.56
N VAL A 179 3.70 34.67 -3.15
CA VAL A 179 3.55 34.49 -4.60
C VAL A 179 2.08 34.59 -4.99
N PHE A 180 1.19 33.93 -4.26
CA PHE A 180 -0.17 33.69 -4.72
C PHE A 180 -1.19 34.71 -4.20
N ALA A 181 -0.98 35.33 -3.03
CA ALA A 181 -2.00 36.16 -2.38
C ALA A 181 -2.44 37.38 -3.21
N ALA A 182 -1.50 38.02 -3.92
CA ALA A 182 -1.81 39.20 -4.75
C ALA A 182 -2.40 38.82 -6.12
N SER A 183 -2.17 37.60 -6.59
CA SER A 183 -2.53 37.17 -7.94
C SER A 183 -3.91 36.54 -8.03
N GLY A 184 -4.43 35.98 -6.92
CA GLY A 184 -5.64 35.17 -6.92
C GLY A 184 -5.52 33.86 -7.72
N LEU A 185 -4.32 33.50 -8.17
CA LEU A 185 -4.05 32.28 -8.90
C LEU A 185 -4.03 31.07 -7.96
N VAL A 186 -4.43 29.91 -8.49
CA VAL A 186 -4.37 28.60 -7.82
C VAL A 186 -3.28 27.78 -8.49
N ARG A 187 -2.50 27.04 -7.70
CA ARG A 187 -1.45 26.18 -8.25
C ARG A 187 -2.01 24.80 -8.59
N ALA A 188 -1.75 24.38 -9.82
CA ALA A 188 -1.99 23.03 -10.29
C ALA A 188 -0.67 22.42 -10.78
N LEU A 189 -0.36 21.20 -10.32
CA LEU A 189 0.80 20.44 -10.78
C LEU A 189 0.34 19.24 -11.63
N GLY A 190 1.12 18.90 -12.66
CA GLY A 190 0.82 17.77 -13.54
C GLY A 190 -0.13 18.10 -14.70
N PRO A 191 -0.61 17.07 -15.43
CA PRO A 191 -1.47 17.22 -16.61
C PRO A 191 -2.80 17.91 -16.30
N ALA A 192 -3.33 18.67 -17.26
CA ALA A 192 -4.55 19.47 -17.11
C ALA A 192 -5.82 18.65 -16.80
N GLN A 193 -5.80 17.38 -17.19
CA GLN A 193 -6.87 16.40 -17.04
C GLN A 193 -6.90 15.84 -15.62
N THR A 194 -5.76 15.87 -14.92
CA THR A 194 -5.62 15.33 -13.56
C THR A 194 -4.70 16.20 -12.70
N PRO A 195 -5.05 17.48 -12.49
CA PRO A 195 -4.18 18.41 -11.78
C PRO A 195 -4.10 18.06 -10.29
N MET A 196 -2.90 18.09 -9.76
CA MET A 196 -2.65 18.05 -8.33
C MET A 196 -2.79 19.46 -7.76
N THR A 197 -3.93 19.72 -7.13
CA THR A 197 -4.24 20.96 -6.39
C THR A 197 -4.13 20.74 -4.89
N VAL A 198 -4.28 21.81 -4.10
CA VAL A 198 -4.37 21.76 -2.64
C VAL A 198 -5.44 20.75 -2.18
N GLU A 199 -6.62 20.79 -2.80
CA GLU A 199 -7.75 19.90 -2.47
C GLU A 199 -7.42 18.44 -2.80
N THR A 200 -6.75 18.18 -3.93
CA THR A 200 -6.31 16.82 -4.30
C THR A 200 -5.31 16.27 -3.26
N VAL A 201 -4.36 17.09 -2.80
CA VAL A 201 -3.39 16.67 -1.77
C VAL A 201 -4.07 16.42 -0.42
N VAL A 202 -4.99 17.31 -0.01
CA VAL A 202 -5.79 17.10 1.20
C VAL A 202 -6.60 15.80 1.08
N ALA A 203 -7.33 15.60 -0.01
CA ALA A 203 -8.12 14.39 -0.26
C ALA A 203 -7.26 13.12 -0.22
N ARG A 204 -6.02 13.17 -0.75
CA ARG A 204 -5.06 12.06 -0.67
C ARG A 204 -4.68 11.72 0.77
N ILE A 205 -4.40 12.73 1.59
CA ILE A 205 -4.09 12.55 3.02
C ILE A 205 -5.32 12.05 3.79
N GLU A 206 -6.52 12.54 3.47
CA GLU A 206 -7.79 12.08 4.05
C GLU A 206 -8.07 10.61 3.73
N ALA A 207 -7.90 10.21 2.46
CA ALA A 207 -8.00 8.84 2.00
C ALA A 207 -7.06 7.93 2.80
N PHE A 208 -5.80 8.33 2.91
CA PHE A 208 -4.80 7.61 3.69
C PHE A 208 -5.23 7.44 5.15
N CYS A 209 -5.67 8.52 5.80
CA CYS A 209 -6.13 8.50 7.19
C CYS A 209 -7.34 7.57 7.39
N ALA A 210 -8.29 7.61 6.45
CA ALA A 210 -9.49 6.76 6.48
C ALA A 210 -9.12 5.28 6.38
N ALA A 211 -8.25 4.92 5.43
CA ALA A 211 -7.80 3.55 5.24
C ALA A 211 -6.98 3.03 6.42
N LEU A 212 -6.05 3.85 6.93
CA LEU A 212 -5.24 3.53 8.09
C LEU A 212 -6.11 3.32 9.33
N GLY A 213 -6.98 4.28 9.66
CA GLY A 213 -7.89 4.18 10.80
C GLY A 213 -8.80 2.96 10.72
N ARG A 214 -9.39 2.69 9.55
CA ARG A 214 -10.25 1.51 9.33
C ARG A 214 -9.48 0.19 9.51
N THR A 215 -8.22 0.15 9.07
CA THR A 215 -7.35 -1.02 9.22
C THR A 215 -6.99 -1.26 10.68
N LEU A 216 -6.61 -0.19 11.41
CA LEU A 216 -6.25 -0.26 12.82
C LEU A 216 -7.43 -0.66 13.71
N ASP A 217 -8.64 -0.24 13.33
CA ASP A 217 -9.88 -0.65 13.99
C ASP A 217 -10.28 -2.12 13.70
N GLY A 218 -9.53 -2.83 12.85
CA GLY A 218 -9.85 -4.19 12.43
C GLY A 218 -11.09 -4.30 11.53
N LYS A 219 -11.51 -3.19 10.91
CA LYS A 219 -12.74 -3.10 10.11
C LYS A 219 -12.50 -3.22 8.60
N VAL A 220 -11.31 -3.66 8.21
CA VAL A 220 -10.98 -4.03 6.83
C VAL A 220 -11.12 -5.54 6.69
N ASP A 221 -12.24 -5.96 6.13
CA ASP A 221 -12.54 -7.37 5.85
C ASP A 221 -12.05 -7.80 4.46
N ALA A 222 -12.09 -9.12 4.21
CA ALA A 222 -11.68 -9.70 2.94
C ALA A 222 -12.48 -9.13 1.74
N ALA A 223 -13.77 -8.86 1.92
CA ALA A 223 -14.63 -8.34 0.86
C ALA A 223 -14.27 -6.91 0.48
N LEU A 224 -13.91 -6.07 1.46
CA LEU A 224 -13.43 -4.72 1.24
C LEU A 224 -12.07 -4.71 0.54
N LEU A 225 -11.15 -5.60 0.94
CA LEU A 225 -9.87 -5.75 0.24
C LEU A 225 -10.05 -6.19 -1.21
N GLU A 226 -10.89 -7.21 -1.50
CA GLU A 226 -11.13 -7.63 -2.89
C GLU A 226 -11.73 -6.51 -3.75
N ARG A 227 -12.63 -5.68 -3.19
CA ARG A 227 -13.13 -4.50 -3.90
C ARG A 227 -12.02 -3.48 -4.19
N ALA A 228 -11.17 -3.19 -3.20
CA ALA A 228 -10.05 -2.26 -3.38
C ALA A 228 -9.06 -2.80 -4.44
N ARG A 229 -8.80 -4.11 -4.44
CA ARG A 229 -8.00 -4.78 -5.46
C ARG A 229 -8.60 -4.67 -6.86
N ALA A 230 -9.92 -4.86 -7.00
CA ALA A 230 -10.59 -4.70 -8.29
C ALA A 230 -10.47 -3.27 -8.83
N VAL A 231 -10.70 -2.26 -7.97
CA VAL A 231 -10.53 -0.85 -8.34
C VAL A 231 -9.08 -0.56 -8.73
N TYR A 232 -8.11 -1.00 -7.91
CA TYR A 232 -6.70 -0.82 -8.21
C TYR A 232 -6.30 -1.37 -9.58
N ARG A 233 -6.71 -2.61 -9.89
CA ARG A 233 -6.38 -3.25 -11.18
C ARG A 233 -7.03 -2.52 -12.36
N ALA A 234 -8.26 -2.03 -12.19
CA ALA A 234 -8.92 -1.22 -13.21
C ALA A 234 -8.17 0.11 -13.44
N SER A 235 -7.89 0.86 -12.36
CA SER A 235 -7.16 2.14 -12.46
C SER A 235 -5.76 1.98 -13.06
N MET A 236 -5.07 0.89 -12.74
CA MET A 236 -3.76 0.59 -13.32
C MET A 236 -3.84 0.23 -14.81
N ALA A 237 -4.88 -0.50 -15.23
CA ALA A 237 -5.11 -0.78 -16.65
C ALA A 237 -5.39 0.52 -17.42
N ASP A 238 -6.20 1.42 -16.85
CA ASP A 238 -6.49 2.74 -17.43
C ASP A 238 -5.21 3.59 -17.52
N TYR A 239 -4.42 3.65 -16.44
CA TYR A 239 -3.12 4.34 -16.44
C TYR A 239 -2.19 3.83 -17.54
N LEU A 240 -2.02 2.51 -17.66
CA LEU A 240 -1.14 1.93 -18.68
C LEU A 240 -1.63 2.21 -20.11
N ALA A 241 -2.94 2.35 -20.31
CA ALA A 241 -3.51 2.74 -21.60
C ALA A 241 -3.28 4.23 -21.92
N GLU A 242 -3.36 5.11 -20.92
CA GLU A 242 -3.26 6.57 -21.10
C GLU A 242 -1.82 7.12 -20.97
N ARG A 243 -0.89 6.35 -20.38
CA ARG A 243 0.46 6.84 -20.00
C ARG A 243 1.22 7.52 -21.13
N GLY A 244 1.09 7.03 -22.36
CA GLY A 244 1.79 7.59 -23.52
C GLY A 244 1.35 9.01 -23.84
N GLY A 245 0.04 9.30 -23.71
CA GLY A 245 -0.51 10.64 -23.87
C GLY A 245 -0.10 11.55 -22.71
N LEU A 246 -0.23 11.07 -21.47
CA LEU A 246 0.15 11.81 -20.27
C LEU A 246 1.64 12.21 -20.30
N ALA A 247 2.53 11.29 -20.68
CA ALA A 247 3.96 11.57 -20.82
C ALA A 247 4.25 12.63 -21.89
N ALA A 248 3.54 12.59 -23.02
CA ALA A 248 3.72 13.56 -24.11
C ALA A 248 3.29 14.98 -23.69
N GLU A 249 2.23 15.10 -22.88
CA GLU A 249 1.70 16.39 -22.40
C GLU A 249 2.49 16.95 -21.19
N ALA A 250 3.15 16.09 -20.41
CA ALA A 250 3.83 16.46 -19.18
C ALA A 250 5.14 17.23 -19.38
N GLY A 251 5.70 17.28 -20.58
CA GLY A 251 6.94 18.01 -20.89
C GLY A 251 8.11 17.58 -19.99
N GLN A 252 8.63 18.51 -19.17
CA GLN A 252 9.72 18.22 -18.22
C GLN A 252 9.34 17.19 -17.14
N LEU A 253 8.05 16.89 -16.97
CA LEU A 253 7.53 15.91 -16.01
C LEU A 253 7.21 14.55 -16.66
N ALA A 254 7.59 14.33 -17.92
CA ALA A 254 7.30 13.08 -18.64
C ALA A 254 7.78 11.83 -17.89
N ASP A 255 8.91 11.92 -17.18
CA ASP A 255 9.48 10.82 -16.41
C ASP A 255 8.57 10.35 -15.25
N LEU A 256 7.63 11.19 -14.79
CA LEU A 256 6.63 10.79 -13.79
C LEU A 256 5.62 9.78 -14.34
N PHE A 257 5.43 9.73 -15.68
CA PHE A 257 4.48 8.87 -16.37
C PHE A 257 5.15 7.64 -16.99
N ARG A 258 6.36 7.31 -16.54
CA ARG A 258 7.06 6.11 -16.99
C ARG A 258 6.36 4.85 -16.50
N GLU A 259 6.61 3.76 -17.20
CA GLU A 259 6.18 2.45 -16.73
C GLU A 259 6.97 2.09 -15.45
N PRO A 260 6.28 1.78 -14.33
CA PRO A 260 6.96 1.35 -13.13
C PRO A 260 7.63 -0.01 -13.36
N SER A 261 8.87 -0.17 -12.90
CA SER A 261 9.54 -1.47 -12.93
C SER A 261 8.80 -2.47 -12.05
N LEU A 262 8.98 -3.77 -12.31
CA LEU A 262 8.37 -4.82 -11.46
C LEU A 262 8.74 -4.63 -9.98
N GLN A 263 10.00 -4.29 -9.68
CA GLN A 263 10.44 -4.07 -8.31
C GLN A 263 9.69 -2.90 -7.65
N GLU A 264 9.49 -1.80 -8.37
CA GLU A 264 8.72 -0.64 -7.87
C GLU A 264 7.25 -1.00 -7.63
N GLN A 265 6.61 -1.73 -8.55
CA GLN A 265 5.23 -2.20 -8.36
C GLN A 265 5.10 -3.09 -7.13
N PHE A 266 6.12 -3.92 -6.85
CA PHE A 266 6.17 -4.74 -5.64
C PHE A 266 6.31 -3.91 -4.36
N ASP A 267 7.23 -2.95 -4.36
CA ASP A 267 7.55 -2.13 -3.18
C ASP A 267 6.47 -1.06 -2.88
N GLU A 268 5.65 -0.70 -3.88
CA GLU A 268 4.58 0.28 -3.76
C GLU A 268 3.17 -0.33 -3.65
N ALA A 269 2.99 -1.62 -3.95
CA ALA A 269 1.70 -2.31 -3.93
C ALA A 269 0.88 -2.04 -2.65
N GLY A 270 1.53 -2.04 -1.48
CA GLY A 270 0.86 -1.73 -0.22
C GLY A 270 0.36 -0.29 -0.15
N ARG A 271 1.16 0.68 -0.61
CA ARG A 271 0.83 2.11 -0.59
C ARG A 271 -0.31 2.42 -1.54
N GLU A 272 -0.23 1.91 -2.76
CA GLU A 272 -1.26 2.12 -3.78
C GLU A 272 -2.59 1.50 -3.34
N LEU A 273 -2.56 0.28 -2.80
CA LEU A 273 -3.76 -0.36 -2.26
C LEU A 273 -4.35 0.43 -1.08
N LEU A 274 -3.51 1.01 -0.22
CA LEU A 274 -3.95 1.87 0.88
C LEU A 274 -4.63 3.13 0.38
N PHE A 275 -4.08 3.76 -0.66
CA PHE A 275 -4.67 4.91 -1.29
C PHE A 275 -6.03 4.57 -1.91
N VAL A 276 -6.11 3.52 -2.73
CA VAL A 276 -7.36 3.08 -3.38
C VAL A 276 -8.43 2.72 -2.34
N LEU A 277 -8.05 2.00 -1.28
CA LEU A 277 -8.95 1.69 -0.17
C LEU A 277 -9.46 2.98 0.50
N GLY A 278 -8.57 3.95 0.71
CA GLY A 278 -8.90 5.25 1.28
C GLY A 278 -9.88 6.04 0.44
N MET A 279 -9.61 6.13 -0.87
CA MET A 279 -10.47 6.80 -1.84
C MET A 279 -11.87 6.17 -1.84
N HIS A 280 -11.95 4.85 -1.85
CA HIS A 280 -13.22 4.12 -1.76
C HIS A 280 -13.99 4.42 -0.46
N LEU A 281 -13.30 4.65 0.65
CA LEU A 281 -13.92 4.96 1.94
C LEU A 281 -14.44 6.41 2.01
N ILE A 282 -13.71 7.38 1.47
CA ILE A 282 -14.13 8.79 1.53
C ILE A 282 -15.26 9.09 0.53
N HIS A 283 -15.28 8.44 -0.64
CA HIS A 283 -16.34 8.64 -1.66
C HIS A 283 -17.64 7.90 -1.35
N ARG A 284 -17.66 6.98 -0.37
CA ARG A 284 -18.87 6.25 0.05
C ARG A 284 -19.65 6.87 1.21
N ARG A 285 -19.26 8.04 1.72
CA ARG A 285 -20.13 8.86 2.60
C ARG A 285 -21.17 9.60 1.75
N PRO A 286 -22.43 9.68 2.21
CA PRO A 286 -23.59 9.16 1.47
C PRO A 286 -24.02 10.02 0.27
N GLN A 287 -24.15 9.36 -0.90
CA GLN A 287 -25.24 9.64 -1.83
C GLN A 287 -26.56 9.19 -1.18
N SER A 288 -27.06 10.03 -0.28
CA SER A 288 -28.49 10.22 -0.11
C SER A 288 -28.81 11.50 -0.91
N GLN A 289 -29.52 11.32 -2.03
CA GLN A 289 -29.96 12.30 -3.04
C GLN A 289 -29.03 12.48 -4.25
N GLY A 290 -29.61 12.32 -5.45
CA GLY A 290 -29.12 12.91 -6.70
C GLY A 290 -28.45 11.95 -7.67
N GLN A 291 -29.12 11.72 -8.80
CA GLN A 291 -28.67 10.96 -9.97
C GLN A 291 -27.40 11.52 -10.63
N GLY A 292 -26.69 10.65 -11.36
CA GLY A 292 -26.17 10.98 -12.69
C GLY A 292 -24.65 11.13 -12.83
N GLN A 293 -24.02 10.13 -13.45
CA GLN A 293 -22.75 10.15 -14.19
C GLN A 293 -21.51 10.72 -13.48
N GLY A 294 -20.64 9.83 -12.98
CA GLY A 294 -19.32 10.17 -12.48
C GLY A 294 -18.27 10.26 -13.60
N PRO A 295 -17.31 11.19 -13.52
CA PRO A 295 -16.21 11.30 -14.47
C PRO A 295 -15.19 10.16 -14.28
N SER A 296 -14.49 9.82 -15.36
CA SER A 296 -13.33 8.91 -15.34
C SER A 296 -12.30 9.45 -14.36
N THR A 297 -11.95 8.66 -13.35
CA THR A 297 -10.94 8.98 -12.35
C THR A 297 -9.72 8.12 -12.63
N ALA A 298 -8.97 8.50 -13.66
CA ALA A 298 -7.58 8.06 -13.77
C ALA A 298 -6.88 8.56 -12.48
N ILE A 299 -6.51 7.63 -11.61
CA ILE A 299 -5.73 7.92 -10.42
C ILE A 299 -4.30 8.12 -10.90
N PRO A 300 -3.71 9.32 -10.77
CA PRO A 300 -2.28 9.46 -10.99
C PRO A 300 -1.56 8.68 -9.88
N VAL A 301 -0.79 7.68 -10.28
CA VAL A 301 0.05 6.84 -9.41
C VAL A 301 1.22 7.68 -8.90
#